data_AF-A0A660N049-F1
#
_entry.id   AF-A0A660N049-F1
#
_cell.length_a   1.000
_cell.length_b   1.000
_cell.length_c   1.000
_cell.angle_alpha   90.00
_cell.angle_beta   90.00
_cell.angle_gamma   90.00
#
_symmetry.space_group_name_H-M   'P 1'
#
loop_
_entity.id
_entity.type
_entity.pdbx_description
1 polymer ?
#
loop_
_entity_poly.entity_id
_entity_poly.type
_entity_poly.pdbx_seq_one_letter_code
_entity_poly.pdbx_strand_id
1 'polypeptide(L)' 'RAQQSAWISVDDRLPELNKEVLVAWTDGVVGRARHINDESEKQTWDIYSSYEQIAYWQPLPEPPQDNTNGSAQ' A
#
# COMPACT_ATOMS: atom_id res chain seq x y z
N ARG A 1 1.87 -15.81 14.21
CA ARG A 1 1.82 -14.32 14.24
C ARG A 1 2.00 -13.86 12.80
N ALA A 2 1.13 -13.00 12.28
CA ALA A 2 1.39 -12.36 10.98
C ALA A 2 2.69 -11.57 11.08
N GLN A 3 3.59 -11.74 10.10
CA GLN A 3 4.82 -10.96 10.03
C GLN A 3 4.41 -9.55 9.58
N GLN A 4 4.43 -8.60 10.50
CA GLN A 4 4.13 -7.20 10.15
C GLN A 4 5.29 -6.70 9.30
N SER A 5 5.02 -6.39 8.04
CA SER A 5 6.02 -5.78 7.17
C SER A 5 6.44 -4.42 7.76
N ALA A 6 7.73 -4.12 7.67
CA ALA A 6 8.22 -2.80 8.04
C ALA A 6 7.71 -1.77 7.01
N TRP A 7 7.29 -0.60 7.50
CA TRP A 7 6.97 0.54 6.66
C TRP A 7 8.24 1.03 5.95
N ILE A 8 8.14 1.29 4.65
CA ILE A 8 9.20 1.77 3.77
C ILE A 8 8.92 3.24 3.47
N SER A 9 9.88 4.13 3.69
CA SER A 9 9.73 5.54 3.31
C SER A 9 9.71 5.67 1.79
N VAL A 10 8.84 6.54 1.26
CA VAL A 10 8.81 6.84 -0.19
C VAL A 10 10.10 7.47 -0.68
N ASP A 11 10.87 8.11 0.21
CA ASP A 11 12.17 8.71 -0.09
C ASP A 11 13.30 7.66 -0.22
N ASP A 12 13.13 6.49 0.40
CA ASP A 12 14.07 5.36 0.29
C ASP A 12 13.85 4.60 -1.01
N ARG A 13 12.60 4.20 -1.26
CA ARG A 13 12.18 3.60 -2.53
C ARG A 13 10.68 3.66 -2.72
N LEU A 14 10.25 3.64 -3.98
CA LEU A 14 8.86 3.51 -4.37
C LEU A 14 8.47 2.03 -4.59
N PRO A 15 7.18 1.69 -4.54
CA PRO A 15 6.70 0.37 -4.92
C PRO A 15 6.95 0.06 -6.40
N GLU A 16 6.67 -1.18 -6.81
CA GLU A 16 6.55 -1.50 -8.23
C GLU A 16 5.42 -0.68 -8.88
N LEU A 17 5.62 -0.26 -10.13
CA LEU A 17 4.62 0.50 -10.88
C LEU A 17 3.33 -0.33 -11.05
N ASN A 18 2.18 0.33 -10.98
CA ASN A 18 0.84 -0.23 -11.06
C ASN A 18 0.47 -1.21 -9.94
N LYS A 19 1.24 -1.25 -8.84
CA LYS A 19 0.98 -2.12 -7.69
C LYS A 19 0.17 -1.39 -6.61
N GLU A 20 -0.88 -2.04 -6.10
CA GLU A 20 -1.63 -1.57 -4.94
C GLU A 20 -0.88 -1.96 -3.66
N VAL A 21 -0.72 -1.00 -2.75
CA VAL A 21 0.00 -1.13 -1.49
C VAL A 21 -0.76 -0.45 -0.36
N LEU A 22 -0.42 -0.77 0.88
CA LEU A 22 -0.81 0.07 2.02
C LEU A 22 0.09 1.31 2.04
N VAL A 23 -0.51 2.46 2.29
CA VAL A 23 0.19 3.74 2.41
C VAL A 23 -0.17 4.41 3.72
N ALA A 24 0.79 5.16 4.27
CA ALA A 24 0.60 6.05 5.40
C ALA A 24 0.83 7.48 4.91
N TRP A 25 -0.18 8.33 5.08
CA TRP A 25 -0.10 9.76 4.78
C TRP A 25 0.60 10.51 5.90
N THR A 26 1.11 11.69 5.57
CA THR A 26 1.80 12.59 6.52
C THR A 26 0.91 13.05 7.69
N ASP A 27 -0.41 12.99 7.53
CA ASP A 27 -1.40 13.30 8.57
C ASP A 27 -1.67 12.11 9.53
N GLY A 28 -1.01 10.97 9.30
CA GLY A 28 -1.15 9.76 10.11
C GLY A 28 -2.29 8.83 9.69
N VAL A 29 -3.02 9.15 8.62
CA VAL A 29 -4.03 8.24 8.05
C VAL A 29 -3.32 7.08 7.34
N VAL A 30 -3.94 5.88 7.38
CA VAL A 30 -3.48 4.70 6.65
C VAL A 30 -4.58 4.21 5.73
N GLY A 31 -4.20 3.80 4.52
CA GLY A 31 -5.14 3.37 3.49
C GLY A 31 -4.42 2.69 2.34
N ARG A 32 -5.02 2.73 1.15
CA ARG A 32 -4.49 2.06 -0.04
C ARG A 32 -4.29 3.07 -1.16
N ALA A 33 -3.19 2.91 -1.88
CA ALA A 33 -2.93 3.64 -3.11
C ALA A 33 -2.17 2.74 -4.09
N ARG A 34 -2.26 3.07 -5.37
CA ARG A 34 -1.47 2.44 -6.42
C ARG A 34 -0.33 3.36 -6.80
N HIS A 35 0.88 2.81 -6.87
CA HIS A 35 2.01 3.55 -7.44
C HIS A 35 1.80 3.67 -8.96
N ILE A 36 1.78 4.89 -9.47
CA ILE A 36 1.64 5.20 -10.89
C ILE A 36 2.80 6.10 -11.33
N ASN A 37 2.89 6.36 -12.62
CA ASN A 37 3.80 7.36 -13.16
C ASN A 37 3.06 8.09 -14.27
N ASP A 38 2.31 9.12 -13.87
CA ASP A 38 1.70 10.04 -14.82
C ASP A 38 2.64 11.23 -15.02
N GLU A 39 3.35 11.22 -16.16
CA GLU A 39 4.28 12.30 -16.51
C GLU A 39 3.56 13.61 -16.87
N SER A 40 2.31 13.54 -17.33
CA SER A 40 1.51 14.71 -17.72
C SER A 40 1.06 15.49 -16.48
N GLU A 41 0.58 14.77 -15.46
CA GLU A 41 0.09 15.35 -14.22
C GLU A 41 1.18 15.41 -13.12
N LYS A 42 2.38 14.89 -13.40
CA LYS A 42 3.49 14.74 -12.45
C LYS A 42 3.05 14.01 -11.17
N GLN A 43 2.20 13.01 -11.35
CA GLN A 43 1.61 12.26 -10.26
C GLN A 43 2.24 10.88 -10.15
N THR A 44 2.68 10.53 -8.94
CA THR A 44 3.30 9.23 -8.62
C THR A 44 2.35 8.28 -7.90
N TRP A 45 1.17 8.74 -7.51
CA TRP A 45 0.19 7.94 -6.76
C TRP A 45 -1.22 8.14 -7.33
N ASP A 46 -1.95 7.06 -7.53
CA ASP A 46 -3.36 7.08 -7.92
C ASP A 46 -4.21 7.48 -6.69
N ILE A 47 -4.30 8.80 -6.45
CA ILE A 47 -5.02 9.42 -5.35
C ILE A 47 -5.85 10.59 -5.84
N TYR A 48 -6.98 10.84 -5.17
CA TYR A 48 -7.93 11.89 -5.56
C TYR A 48 -7.41 13.32 -5.29
N SER A 49 -6.48 13.48 -4.35
CA SER A 49 -5.97 14.79 -3.94
C SER A 49 -4.46 14.85 -4.10
N SER A 50 -3.98 15.75 -4.97
CA SER A 50 -2.54 15.99 -5.15
C SER A 50 -1.87 16.71 -3.97
N TYR A 51 -2.66 17.23 -3.02
CA TYR A 51 -2.15 17.82 -1.78
C TYR A 51 -1.83 16.78 -0.70
N GLU A 52 -2.35 15.56 -0.84
CA GLU A 52 -2.12 14.47 0.11
C GLU A 52 -0.72 13.86 -0.12
N GLN A 53 0.16 14.03 0.85
CA GLN A 53 1.51 13.48 0.78
C GLN A 53 1.56 12.11 1.48
N ILE A 54 1.89 11.08 0.71
CA ILE A 54 2.19 9.75 1.22
C ILE A 54 3.63 9.73 1.70
N ALA A 55 3.85 9.35 2.96
CA ALA A 55 5.18 9.32 3.58
C ALA A 55 5.80 7.91 3.59
N TYR A 56 4.97 6.88 3.78
CA TYR A 56 5.43 5.50 3.87
C TYR A 56 4.50 4.54 3.16
N TRP A 57 5.01 3.38 2.76
CA TRP A 57 4.24 2.29 2.18
C TRP A 57 4.70 0.91 2.68
N GLN A 58 3.84 -0.09 2.53
CA GLN A 58 4.19 -1.51 2.70
C GLN A 58 3.35 -2.37 1.75
N PRO A 59 3.80 -3.57 1.35
CA PRO A 59 2.97 -4.47 0.56
C PRO A 59 1.66 -4.81 1.28
N LEU A 60 0.59 -5.05 0.51
CA LEU A 60 -0.64 -5.59 1.07
C LEU A 60 -0.33 -6.94 1.75
N PRO A 61 -0.89 -7.20 2.95
CA PRO A 61 -0.75 -8.50 3.57
C PRO A 61 -1.41 -9.57 2.70
N GLU A 62 -0.86 -10.78 2.73
CA GLU A 62 -1.54 -11.92 2.11
C GLU A 62 -2.89 -12.13 2.80
N PRO A 63 -3.95 -12.48 2.04
CA PRO A 63 -5.23 -12.82 2.65
C PRO A 63 -5.02 -13.97 3.65
N PRO A 64 -5.77 -14.01 4.76
CA PRO A 64 -5.75 -15.14 5.66
C PRO A 64 -6.02 -16.42 4.87
N GLN A 65 -5.10 -17.38 4.92
CA GLN A 65 -5.38 -18.72 4.41
C GLN A 65 -6.35 -19.38 5.38
N ASP A 66 -7.59 -19.55 4.94
CA ASP A 66 -8.60 -20.27 5.71
C ASP A 66 -8.15 -21.74 5.82
N ASN A 67 -7.87 -22.20 7.03
CA ASN A 67 -7.71 -23.62 7.29
C ASN A 67 -9.11 -24.26 7.34
N THR A 68 -9.90 -24.17 6.26
CA THR A 68 -11.15 -24.93 6.13
C THR A 68 -10.82 -26.37 5.74
N ASN A 69 -10.09 -27.05 6.62
CA ASN A 69 -10.19 -28.48 6.81
C ASN A 69 -11.00 -28.70 8.10
N GLY A 70 -12.19 -28.10 8.13
CA GLY A 70 -13.22 -28.31 9.14
C GLY A 70 -14.26 -29.23 8.53
N SER A 71 -14.27 -30.46 9.03
CA SER A 71 -15.21 -31.53 8.71
C SER A 71 -16.65 -31.02 8.67
N ALA A 72 -17.31 -31.17 7.52
CA ALA A 72 -18.75 -31.35 7.52
C ALA A 72 -19.01 -32.72 8.18
N GLN A 73 -19.42 -32.70 9.45
CA GLN A 73 -20.16 -33.80 10.09
C GLN A 73 -21.64 -33.51 9.97
#